data_AF-A0AAV4GIB6-F1
#
_entry.id   AF-A0AAV4GIB6-F1
#
_cell.length_a   1.000
_cell.length_b   1.000
_cell.length_c   1.000
_cell.angle_alpha   90.00
_cell.angle_beta   90.00
_cell.angle_gamma   90.00
#
_symmetry.space_group_name_H-M   'P 1'
#
loop_
_entity.id
_entity.type
_entity.pdbx_description
1 polymer ?
#
loop_
_entity_poly.entity_id
_entity_poly.type
_entity_poly.pdbx_seq_one_letter_code
_entity_poly.pdbx_strand_id
1 'polypeptide(L)'
;MDPCDRKGTDYSAFITGLPRHFVSEHTPLCPYHVVGWCYDEKCSSVHGDICDGCGLRQLHPVNKTQRRQHQLECTKDKKEELRTAALIVASADKECGICRENIILKTTDDHDDENARNFGILENCPHSFCFNCINKWMSRRR
;
A
#
# COMPACT_ATOMS: atom_id res chain seq x y z
N MET A 1 -29.06 -40.44 -18.39
CA MET A 1 -30.21 -39.52 -18.31
C MET A 1 -30.13 -38.81 -16.98
N ASP A 2 -29.92 -37.49 -17.07
CA ASP A 2 -29.54 -36.54 -16.03
C ASP A 2 -30.61 -36.26 -14.97
N PRO A 3 -30.15 -35.93 -13.75
CA PRO A 3 -30.81 -34.94 -12.91
C PRO A 3 -29.83 -33.85 -12.44
N CYS A 4 -29.07 -33.25 -13.36
CA CYS A 4 -28.40 -31.97 -13.14
C CYS A 4 -29.38 -30.81 -13.45
N ASP A 5 -30.40 -30.63 -12.62
CA ASP A 5 -31.27 -29.45 -12.69
C ASP A 5 -31.87 -29.06 -11.32
N ARG A 6 -31.00 -28.89 -10.32
CA ARG A 6 -31.30 -28.04 -9.16
C ARG A 6 -30.29 -26.92 -9.08
N LYS A 7 -30.76 -25.77 -9.55
CA LYS A 7 -30.08 -24.49 -9.58
C LYS A 7 -29.55 -24.09 -8.19
N GLY A 8 -28.25 -23.78 -8.14
CA GLY A 8 -27.68 -22.79 -7.22
C GLY A 8 -27.34 -23.26 -5.81
N THR A 9 -26.43 -24.22 -5.66
CA THR A 9 -25.64 -24.33 -4.42
C THR A 9 -24.27 -23.74 -4.68
N ASP A 10 -24.18 -22.42 -4.48
CA ASP A 10 -22.93 -21.68 -4.43
C ASP A 10 -22.15 -22.08 -3.16
N TYR A 11 -20.93 -22.50 -3.40
CA TYR A 11 -19.94 -22.99 -2.45
C TYR A 11 -19.36 -21.82 -1.67
N SER A 12 -19.72 -21.66 -0.39
CA SER A 12 -18.82 -21.13 0.67
C SER A 12 -19.53 -20.98 2.02
N ALA A 13 -20.22 -22.04 2.46
CA ALA A 13 -20.74 -22.12 3.82
C ALA A 13 -19.67 -22.64 4.78
N PHE A 14 -18.63 -21.85 5.11
CA PHE A 14 -17.78 -22.08 6.29
C PHE A 14 -17.07 -20.78 6.72
N ILE A 15 -17.77 -19.87 7.38
CA ILE A 15 -17.17 -18.97 8.39
C ILE A 15 -18.16 -18.87 9.56
N THR A 16 -17.65 -19.16 10.75
CA THR A 16 -18.33 -19.25 12.04
C THR A 16 -19.04 -17.96 12.43
N GLY A 17 -20.33 -18.08 12.78
CA GLY A 17 -21.05 -17.08 13.58
C GLY A 17 -22.04 -16.22 12.81
N LEU A 18 -23.28 -16.73 12.71
CA LEU A 18 -24.51 -16.14 12.17
C LEU A 18 -24.65 -16.09 10.63
N PRO A 19 -25.77 -16.64 10.08
CA PRO A 19 -26.09 -16.48 8.67
C PRO A 19 -26.26 -14.98 8.34
N ARG A 20 -25.83 -14.57 7.14
CA ARG A 20 -25.90 -13.19 6.59
C ARG A 20 -27.25 -12.46 6.79
N HIS A 21 -28.31 -13.19 7.14
CA HIS A 21 -29.67 -12.73 7.34
C HIS A 21 -29.92 -11.92 8.63
N PHE A 22 -28.93 -11.72 9.52
CA PHE A 22 -29.10 -10.95 10.76
C PHE A 22 -28.19 -9.71 10.91
N VAL A 23 -27.33 -9.42 9.92
CA VAL A 23 -26.39 -8.29 10.01
C VAL A 23 -27.06 -7.01 9.49
N SER A 24 -27.13 -5.97 10.34
CA SER A 24 -27.63 -4.64 9.98
C SER A 24 -26.55 -3.82 9.27
N GLU A 25 -26.94 -2.86 8.43
CA GLU A 25 -26.01 -1.91 7.81
C GLU A 25 -25.29 -1.00 8.81
N HIS A 26 -25.83 -0.91 10.04
CA HIS A 26 -25.29 -0.10 11.13
C HIS A 26 -24.36 -0.87 12.07
N THR A 27 -24.25 -2.19 11.92
CA THR A 27 -23.35 -2.97 12.75
C THR A 27 -21.91 -2.69 12.31
N PRO A 28 -21.00 -2.27 13.21
CA PRO A 28 -19.64 -1.94 12.82
C PRO A 28 -18.84 -3.19 12.40
N LEU A 29 -17.85 -3.00 11.54
CA LEU A 29 -16.84 -4.03 11.27
C LEU A 29 -15.99 -4.28 12.51
N CYS A 30 -15.58 -5.54 12.71
CA CYS A 30 -14.64 -5.91 13.77
C CYS A 30 -13.26 -5.31 13.47
N PRO A 31 -12.72 -4.42 14.33
CA PRO A 31 -11.42 -3.78 14.09
C PRO A 31 -10.26 -4.78 14.01
N TYR A 32 -10.35 -5.88 14.78
CA TYR A 32 -9.31 -6.92 14.81
C TYR A 32 -9.35 -7.80 13.56
N HIS A 33 -10.54 -8.22 13.13
CA HIS A 33 -10.68 -9.10 11.97
C HIS A 33 -10.35 -8.38 10.65
N VAL A 34 -10.58 -7.07 10.62
CA VAL A 34 -10.15 -6.17 9.54
C VAL A 34 -8.63 -6.24 9.30
N VAL A 35 -7.83 -6.38 10.36
CA VAL A 35 -6.36 -6.46 10.29
C VAL A 35 -5.88 -7.90 10.06
N GLY A 36 -6.76 -8.89 10.16
CA GLY A 36 -6.51 -10.26 9.70
C GLY A 36 -6.84 -11.36 10.72
N TRP A 37 -7.01 -11.03 12.01
CA TRP A 37 -7.30 -12.04 13.02
C TRP A 37 -8.20 -11.51 14.15
N CYS A 38 -9.23 -12.27 14.48
CA CYS A 38 -10.07 -12.03 15.66
C CYS A 38 -10.12 -13.31 16.48
N TYR A 39 -9.89 -13.19 17.80
CA TYR A 39 -9.87 -14.33 18.71
C TYR A 39 -11.27 -14.73 19.21
N ASP A 40 -12.28 -13.89 18.97
CA ASP A 40 -13.64 -14.13 19.44
C ASP A 40 -14.44 -14.96 18.45
N GLU A 41 -14.76 -16.20 18.82
CA GLU A 41 -15.64 -17.08 18.04
C GLU A 41 -17.08 -16.57 17.95
N LYS A 42 -17.48 -15.67 18.88
CA LYS A 42 -18.79 -15.01 18.93
C LYS A 42 -18.63 -13.49 18.95
N CYS A 43 -17.83 -12.95 18.02
CA CYS A 43 -17.64 -11.51 17.92
C CYS A 43 -18.98 -10.79 17.69
N SER A 44 -19.23 -9.72 18.44
CA SER A 44 -20.43 -8.87 18.31
C SER A 44 -20.39 -7.95 17.08
N SER A 45 -19.21 -7.81 16.48
CA SER A 45 -18.95 -6.97 15.32
C SER A 45 -18.83 -7.81 14.05
N VAL A 46 -19.05 -7.19 12.90
CA VAL A 46 -19.11 -7.89 11.62
C VAL A 46 -17.71 -8.24 11.13
N HIS A 47 -17.50 -9.52 10.83
CA HIS A 47 -16.34 -9.98 10.07
C HIS A 47 -16.60 -9.70 8.58
N GLY A 48 -15.92 -8.69 8.03
CA GLY A 48 -16.15 -8.23 6.66
C GLY A 48 -15.81 -9.27 5.60
N ASP A 49 -16.34 -9.05 4.40
CA ASP A 49 -15.94 -9.73 3.17
C ASP A 49 -14.58 -9.19 2.69
N ILE A 50 -13.90 -10.02 1.91
CA ILE A 50 -12.58 -9.71 1.32
C ILE A 50 -12.76 -8.74 0.15
N CYS A 51 -11.94 -7.69 0.10
CA CYS A 51 -11.83 -6.80 -1.04
C CYS A 51 -10.86 -7.36 -2.09
N ASP A 52 -11.28 -7.48 -3.35
CA ASP A 52 -10.42 -7.96 -4.45
C ASP A 52 -9.22 -7.05 -4.73
N GLY A 53 -9.28 -5.78 -4.31
CA GLY A 53 -8.22 -4.79 -4.53
C GLY A 53 -7.02 -4.96 -3.61
N CYS A 54 -7.27 -5.08 -2.29
CA CYS A 54 -6.27 -5.13 -1.23
C CYS A 54 -6.17 -6.50 -0.52
N GLY A 55 -7.10 -7.42 -0.77
CA GLY A 55 -7.14 -8.74 -0.11
C GLY A 55 -7.57 -8.71 1.36
N LEU A 56 -7.91 -7.53 1.92
CA LEU A 56 -8.31 -7.38 3.32
C LEU A 56 -9.82 -7.50 3.51
N ARG A 57 -10.24 -7.91 4.72
CA ARG A 57 -11.66 -8.10 5.12
C ARG A 57 -12.37 -6.79 5.48
N GLN A 58 -12.28 -5.83 4.58
CA GLN A 58 -12.71 -4.45 4.79
C GLN A 58 -14.07 -4.15 4.15
N LEU A 59 -14.73 -5.12 3.52
CA LEU A 59 -16.04 -4.90 2.90
C LEU A 59 -17.15 -5.33 3.84
N HIS A 60 -18.07 -4.43 4.16
CA HIS A 60 -19.24 -4.79 4.95
C HIS A 60 -20.23 -5.63 4.11
N PRO A 61 -20.78 -6.76 4.61
CA PRO A 61 -21.59 -7.69 3.82
C PRO A 61 -22.94 -7.14 3.34
N VAL A 62 -23.54 -6.17 4.05
CA VAL A 62 -24.80 -5.50 3.63
C VAL A 62 -24.65 -4.00 3.29
N ASN A 63 -23.91 -3.20 4.06
CA ASN A 63 -23.73 -1.77 3.82
C ASN A 63 -23.04 -1.46 2.47
N LYS A 64 -23.82 -0.95 1.50
CA LYS A 64 -23.33 -0.64 0.15
C LYS A 64 -22.50 0.64 0.09
N THR A 65 -22.83 1.63 0.91
CA THR A 65 -22.12 2.91 0.97
C THR A 65 -20.68 2.71 1.43
N GLN A 66 -20.51 1.94 2.51
CA GLN A 66 -19.19 1.58 3.05
C GLN A 66 -18.35 0.84 2.01
N ARG A 67 -18.94 -0.13 1.30
CA ARG A 67 -18.23 -0.88 0.26
C ARG A 67 -17.77 0.01 -0.88
N ARG A 68 -18.65 0.89 -1.37
CA ARG A 68 -18.30 1.84 -2.43
C ARG A 68 -17.18 2.77 -1.98
N GLN A 69 -17.26 3.28 -0.76
CA GLN A 69 -16.23 4.17 -0.21
C GLN A 69 -14.87 3.47 -0.15
N HIS A 70 -14.82 2.26 0.43
CA HIS A 70 -13.60 1.48 0.50
C HIS A 70 -13.03 1.16 -0.90
N GLN A 71 -13.87 0.79 -1.86
CA GLN A 71 -13.41 0.49 -3.23
C GLN A 71 -12.76 1.69 -3.91
N LEU A 72 -13.31 2.89 -3.69
CA LEU A 72 -12.75 4.14 -4.22
C LEU A 72 -11.39 4.45 -3.58
N GLU A 73 -11.30 4.37 -2.25
CA GLU A 73 -10.07 4.59 -1.49
C GLU A 73 -9.00 3.57 -1.85
N CYS A 74 -9.34 2.28 -1.80
CA CYS A 74 -8.44 1.18 -2.16
C CYS A 74 -7.86 1.32 -3.57
N THR A 75 -8.69 1.72 -4.54
CA THR A 75 -8.21 1.95 -5.92
C THR A 75 -7.27 3.15 -6.00
N LYS A 76 -7.52 4.19 -5.22
CA LYS A 76 -6.67 5.39 -5.16
C LYS A 76 -5.32 5.05 -4.54
N ASP A 77 -5.31 4.37 -3.40
CA ASP A 77 -4.09 4.02 -2.67
C ASP A 77 -3.19 3.11 -3.51
N LYS A 78 -3.78 2.07 -4.13
CA LYS A 78 -3.04 1.18 -5.04
C LYS A 78 -2.41 1.92 -6.22
N LYS A 79 -3.09 2.92 -6.78
CA LYS A 79 -2.52 3.74 -7.86
C LYS A 79 -1.34 4.56 -7.36
N GLU A 80 -1.42 5.09 -6.15
CA GLU A 80 -0.33 5.87 -5.54
C GLU A 80 0.88 5.00 -5.19
N GLU A 81 0.65 3.78 -4.68
CA GLU A 81 1.69 2.79 -4.45
C GLU A 81 2.42 2.44 -5.75
N LEU A 82 1.68 2.22 -6.85
CA LEU A 82 2.27 1.95 -8.17
C LEU A 82 3.08 3.13 -8.69
N ARG A 83 2.59 4.37 -8.53
CA ARG A 83 3.35 5.58 -8.89
C ARG A 83 4.64 5.68 -8.10
N THR A 84 4.57 5.46 -6.80
CA THR A 84 5.73 5.50 -5.90
C THR A 84 6.75 4.43 -6.28
N ALA A 85 6.30 3.20 -6.51
CA ALA A 85 7.16 2.11 -6.96
C ALA A 85 7.85 2.44 -8.29
N ALA A 86 7.13 3.04 -9.25
CA ALA A 86 7.70 3.48 -10.51
C ALA A 86 8.79 4.56 -10.32
N LEU A 87 8.58 5.52 -9.41
CA LEU A 87 9.58 6.54 -9.07
C LEU A 87 10.82 5.93 -8.40
N ILE A 88 10.65 4.94 -7.53
CA ILE A 88 11.76 4.21 -6.91
C ILE A 88 12.59 3.49 -7.98
N VAL A 89 11.93 2.75 -8.88
CA VAL A 89 12.62 2.06 -9.98
C VAL A 89 13.35 3.05 -10.89
N ALA A 90 12.72 4.19 -11.22
CA ALA A 90 13.33 5.22 -12.07
C ALA A 90 14.51 5.98 -11.40
N SER A 91 14.61 5.92 -10.07
CA SER A 91 15.68 6.57 -9.31
C SER A 91 16.77 5.60 -8.82
N ALA A 92 16.57 4.29 -8.97
CA ALA A 92 17.45 3.24 -8.43
C ALA A 92 18.89 3.31 -8.95
N ASP A 93 19.12 3.84 -10.15
CA ASP A 93 20.42 3.92 -10.82
C ASP A 93 21.02 5.34 -10.83
N LYS A 94 20.47 6.27 -10.04
CA LYS A 94 20.99 7.64 -10.00
C LYS A 94 22.35 7.68 -9.31
N GLU A 95 23.39 7.90 -10.11
CA GLU A 95 24.76 8.07 -9.65
C GLU A 95 25.15 9.55 -9.59
N CYS A 96 26.01 9.88 -8.62
CA CYS A 96 26.58 11.20 -8.52
C CYS A 96 27.64 11.42 -9.62
N GLY A 97 27.51 12.47 -10.42
CA GLY A 97 28.48 12.80 -11.47
C GLY A 97 29.90 13.18 -10.98
N ILE A 98 30.10 13.35 -9.67
CA ILE A 98 31.40 13.71 -9.05
C ILE A 98 32.05 12.49 -8.39
N CYS A 99 31.39 11.87 -7.41
CA CYS A 99 31.96 10.72 -6.69
C CYS A 99 31.64 9.36 -7.33
N ARG A 100 30.74 9.31 -8.32
CA ARG A 100 30.30 8.08 -9.00
C ARG A 100 29.65 7.03 -8.10
N GLU A 101 29.24 7.42 -6.91
CA GLU A 101 28.49 6.56 -6.00
C GLU A 101 27.00 6.64 -6.32
N ASN A 102 26.31 5.50 -6.16
CA ASN A 102 24.86 5.45 -6.24
C ASN A 102 24.26 6.25 -5.06
N ILE A 103 23.43 7.24 -5.39
CA ILE A 103 22.90 8.20 -4.42
C ILE A 103 21.91 7.52 -3.47
N ILE A 104 21.07 6.63 -3.98
CA ILE A 104 20.02 5.95 -3.19
C ILE A 104 20.62 4.94 -2.21
N LEU A 105 21.73 4.30 -2.58
CA LEU A 105 22.40 3.29 -1.74
C LEU A 105 23.26 3.87 -0.62
N LYS A 106 23.48 5.19 -0.59
CA LYS A 106 24.24 5.82 0.49
C LYS A 106 23.57 5.59 1.83
N THR A 107 24.35 5.11 2.79
CA THR A 107 23.94 5.00 4.19
C THR A 107 24.43 6.20 4.99
N THR A 108 23.90 6.35 6.21
CA THR A 108 24.38 7.34 7.19
C THR A 108 25.81 7.09 7.63
N ASP A 109 26.33 5.87 7.41
CA ASP A 109 27.68 5.47 7.80
C ASP A 109 28.70 5.77 6.69
N ASP A 110 28.27 5.83 5.42
CA ASP A 110 29.15 6.07 4.27
C ASP A 110 29.49 7.57 4.09
N HIS A 111 28.58 8.45 4.50
CA HIS A 111 28.73 9.90 4.51
C HIS A 111 27.90 10.41 5.70
N ASP A 112 28.52 11.06 6.69
CA ASP A 112 27.95 11.59 7.96
C ASP A 112 26.75 12.57 7.81
N ASP A 113 25.68 12.21 7.11
CA ASP A 113 24.56 13.10 6.84
C ASP A 113 23.26 12.33 6.53
N GLU A 114 22.19 12.63 7.26
CA GLU A 114 20.82 12.15 6.97
C GLU A 114 20.38 12.52 5.54
N ASN A 115 20.98 13.57 4.95
CA ASN A 115 20.72 14.03 3.59
C ASN A 115 21.57 13.34 2.52
N ALA A 116 22.34 12.29 2.82
CA ALA A 116 23.19 11.62 1.83
C ALA A 116 22.42 11.06 0.62
N ARG A 117 21.12 10.72 0.79
CA ARG A 117 20.22 10.23 -0.27
C ARG A 117 19.53 11.34 -1.07
N ASN A 118 19.67 12.60 -0.65
CA ASN A 118 19.18 13.75 -1.39
C ASN A 118 20.18 14.14 -2.49
N PHE A 119 19.67 14.55 -3.65
CA PHE A 119 20.50 15.04 -4.75
C PHE A 119 19.88 16.25 -5.43
N GLY A 120 20.76 17.05 -6.03
CA GLY A 120 20.37 18.18 -6.87
C GLY A 120 20.73 17.95 -8.33
N ILE A 121 20.08 18.71 -9.21
CA ILE A 121 20.38 18.84 -10.63
C ILE A 121 20.83 20.30 -10.85
N LEU A 122 21.93 20.51 -11.57
CA LEU A 122 22.45 21.85 -11.83
C LEU A 122 21.80 22.46 -13.08
N GLU A 123 21.69 23.79 -13.14
CA GLU A 123 21.00 24.51 -14.24
C GLU A 123 21.55 24.20 -15.64
N ASN A 124 22.85 23.92 -15.74
CA ASN A 124 23.53 23.68 -17.03
C ASN A 124 23.75 22.19 -17.34
N CYS A 125 23.24 21.26 -16.51
CA CYS A 125 23.49 19.85 -16.72
C CYS A 125 22.45 18.93 -16.08
N PRO A 126 21.89 17.93 -16.80
CA PRO A 126 20.89 17.00 -16.25
C PRO A 126 21.49 15.92 -15.33
N HIS A 127 22.80 15.98 -15.04
CA HIS A 127 23.44 15.03 -14.15
C HIS A 127 22.98 15.22 -12.70
N SER A 128 22.82 14.11 -12.00
CA SER A 128 22.54 14.10 -10.56
C SER A 128 23.83 14.24 -9.76
N PHE A 129 23.80 15.01 -8.69
CA PHE A 129 24.93 15.15 -7.77
C PHE A 129 24.47 14.98 -6.32
N CYS A 130 25.16 14.14 -5.54
CA CYS A 130 24.81 13.97 -4.13
C CYS A 130 25.01 15.28 -3.36
N PHE A 131 24.23 15.46 -2.29
CA PHE A 131 24.23 16.68 -1.48
C PHE A 131 25.63 17.11 -1.00
N ASN A 132 26.45 16.16 -0.53
CA ASN A 132 27.82 16.44 -0.07
C ASN A 132 28.72 17.00 -1.21
N CYS A 133 28.61 16.45 -2.42
CA CYS A 133 29.40 16.92 -3.56
C CYS A 133 28.95 18.32 -4.02
N ILE A 134 27.64 18.60 -4.04
CA ILE A 134 27.12 19.93 -4.35
C ILE A 134 27.59 20.95 -3.30
N ASN A 135 27.45 20.63 -2.01
CA ASN A 135 27.86 21.52 -0.93
C ASN A 135 29.35 21.84 -0.99
N LYS A 136 30.21 20.82 -1.11
CA LYS A 136 31.67 21.03 -1.26
C LYS A 136 32.01 21.90 -2.47
N TRP A 137 31.31 21.73 -3.59
CA TRP A 137 31.51 22.54 -4.79
C TRP A 137 31.10 24.01 -4.58
N MET A 138 29.96 24.24 -3.92
CA MET A 138 29.47 25.58 -3.58
C MET A 138 30.37 26.28 -2.56
N SER A 139 30.82 25.57 -1.52
CA SER A 139 31.70 26.13 -0.48
C SER A 139 33.05 26.59 -1.02
N ARG A 140 33.57 25.97 -2.10
CA ARG A 140 34.82 26.39 -2.76
C ARG A 140 34.66 27.60 -3.68
N ARG A 141 33.42 28.00 -3.98
CA ARG A 141 33.09 29.20 -4.78
C ARG A 141 32.78 30.43 -3.93
N ARG A 142 32.72 30.29 -2.60
CA ARG A 142 32.49 31.38 -1.65
C ARG A 142 33.82 31.95 -1.16
#